data_AF-A0A7J5EZT6-F1
#
_entry.id   AF-A0A7J5EZT6-F1
#
_cell.length_a   1.000
_cell.length_b   1.000
_cell.length_c   1.000
_cell.angle_alpha   90.00
_cell.angle_beta   90.00
_cell.angle_gamma   90.00
#
_symmetry.space_group_name_H-M   'P 1'
#
loop_
_entity.id
_entity.type
_entity.pdbx_description
1 polymer ?
#
loop_
_entity_poly.entity_id
_entity_poly.type
_entity_poly.pdbx_seq_one_letter_code
_entity_poly.pdbx_strand_id
1 'polypeptide(L)'
;MDSDVEGDLPRFAFSGRGAVRRVDRSSQEAAMYEVLRQIKAGVGGGIIKLGERHVCRFCGNTDPRRFRQRAHTFPEALGNHWVISRDECDDCNAKFSKYEDALVKAVGIILTVGGEKGKGHSSRRQTGRTGSASTVRHLRDADGNRRISTRLRGDGSSVRLAWQRDVLTIRHSVAPEKFVPRYAYKALTKMAYALLPDEELANYGQTRTWLLDVNDSEDFPVLEVALSFTLLGNAPPLAVGTLLRRSDPLAPIPHILFLLSIGSLCFQIDLRSDHLEDHLPPIPIGQTVEGWRIGCATNSGPQPEPYVLTYSKPSILNWSSKTPRLQPVEELLFHKCMRTTAAEFELVMRDEPWLEDSGDDADVPG
;
A
#
# COMPACT_ATOMS: atom_id res chain seq x y z
N MET A 1 53.32 11.92 -13.07
CA MET A 1 53.02 11.71 -11.65
C MET A 1 51.60 12.20 -11.48
N ASP A 2 50.69 11.38 -11.98
CA ASP A 2 49.26 11.61 -11.95
C ASP A 2 48.70 10.75 -10.83
N SER A 3 47.95 11.36 -9.93
CA SER A 3 47.19 10.65 -8.90
C SER A 3 45.74 11.08 -9.03
N ASP A 4 45.02 10.31 -9.84
CA ASP A 4 43.56 10.23 -9.86
C ASP A 4 43.08 9.76 -8.49
N VAL A 5 42.26 10.58 -7.83
CA VAL A 5 41.47 10.17 -6.67
C VAL A 5 40.07 9.89 -7.17
N GLU A 6 39.86 8.68 -7.70
CA GLU A 6 38.52 8.10 -7.88
C GLU A 6 37.93 7.84 -6.48
N GLY A 7 37.01 8.71 -6.07
CA GLY A 7 36.14 8.46 -4.93
C GLY A 7 35.12 7.39 -5.31
N ASP A 8 35.41 6.14 -4.96
CA ASP A 8 34.51 5.00 -5.07
C ASP A 8 33.20 5.27 -4.32
N LEU A 9 32.13 5.55 -5.08
CA LEU A 9 30.77 5.46 -4.56
C LEU A 9 30.42 3.97 -4.41
N PRO A 10 29.83 3.51 -3.28
CA PRO A 10 29.48 2.11 -3.12
C PRO A 10 28.42 1.71 -4.15
N ARG A 11 28.84 0.92 -5.15
CA ARG A 11 27.96 0.19 -6.05
C ARG A 11 27.30 -0.94 -5.25
N PHE A 12 26.09 -0.71 -4.75
CA PHE A 12 25.31 -1.75 -4.09
C PHE A 12 24.81 -2.78 -5.13
N ALA A 13 25.58 -3.85 -5.30
CA ALA A 13 25.16 -5.05 -6.00
C ALA A 13 24.26 -5.88 -5.08
N PHE A 14 22.94 -5.90 -5.34
CA PHE A 14 22.04 -6.86 -4.71
C PHE A 14 22.14 -8.21 -5.43
N SER A 15 23.18 -8.98 -5.11
CA SER A 15 23.27 -10.40 -5.49
C SER A 15 23.02 -11.28 -4.27
N GLY A 16 21.90 -12.00 -4.27
CA GLY A 16 21.70 -13.16 -3.39
C GLY A 16 20.60 -13.01 -2.33
N ARG A 17 19.61 -13.91 -2.46
CA ARG A 17 18.69 -14.45 -1.45
C ARG A 17 18.63 -13.67 -0.12
N GLY A 18 17.86 -12.59 -0.01
CA GLY A 18 17.58 -11.95 1.29
C GLY A 18 16.41 -12.63 2.00
N ALA A 19 16.48 -12.77 3.34
CA ALA A 19 15.37 -13.26 4.15
C ALA A 19 14.80 -12.10 4.99
N VAL A 20 13.52 -11.77 4.83
CA VAL A 20 12.88 -10.72 5.62
C VAL A 20 12.66 -11.22 7.06
N ARG A 21 13.44 -10.72 8.03
CA ARG A 21 13.36 -11.11 9.45
C ARG A 21 12.64 -10.06 10.29
N ARG A 22 11.81 -10.51 11.22
CA ARG A 22 11.11 -9.66 12.19
C ARG A 22 12.12 -8.80 12.96
N VAL A 23 11.90 -7.49 13.05
CA VAL A 23 12.60 -6.63 14.00
C VAL A 23 11.58 -6.04 14.97
N ASP A 24 12.03 -5.98 16.22
CA ASP A 24 11.40 -5.91 17.53
C ASP A 24 10.12 -5.09 17.75
N ARG A 25 9.35 -5.55 18.76
CA ARG A 25 8.13 -4.98 19.35
C ARG A 25 8.52 -3.77 20.22
N SER A 26 8.22 -2.56 19.79
CA SER A 26 8.40 -1.37 20.63
C SER A 26 7.12 -0.53 20.72
N SER A 27 6.08 -1.09 21.32
CA SER A 27 4.98 -0.35 21.97
C SER A 27 4.16 -1.32 22.83
N GLN A 28 3.57 -0.85 23.93
CA GLN A 28 2.67 -1.63 24.79
C GLN A 28 1.49 -2.25 24.00
N GLU A 29 1.16 -1.70 22.83
CA GLU A 29 0.14 -2.20 21.89
C GLU A 29 0.46 -3.56 21.28
N ALA A 30 1.76 -3.93 21.17
CA ALA A 30 2.19 -5.23 20.64
C ALA A 30 1.83 -6.43 21.54
N ALA A 31 1.26 -6.18 22.74
CA ALA A 31 0.69 -7.19 23.62
C ALA A 31 -0.79 -7.50 23.31
N MET A 32 -1.51 -6.60 22.63
CA MET A 32 -2.94 -6.72 22.37
C MET A 32 -3.27 -7.61 21.15
N TYR A 33 -2.27 -7.90 20.32
CA TYR A 33 -2.42 -8.72 19.12
C TYR A 33 -1.35 -9.81 19.04
N GLU A 34 -1.76 -10.97 18.54
CA GLU A 34 -0.87 -12.04 18.07
C GLU A 34 -0.84 -12.10 16.54
N VAL A 35 0.25 -12.63 15.97
CA VAL A 35 0.35 -12.81 14.53
C VAL A 35 -0.41 -14.07 14.14
N LEU A 36 -1.59 -13.89 13.55
CA LEU A 36 -2.40 -15.00 13.02
C LEU A 36 -1.76 -15.63 11.78
N ARG A 37 -1.32 -14.78 10.83
CA ARG A 37 -0.61 -15.24 9.64
C ARG A 37 0.29 -14.15 9.09
N GLN A 38 1.44 -14.52 8.54
CA GLN A 38 2.34 -13.59 7.88
C GLN A 38 2.97 -14.21 6.64
N ILE A 39 2.85 -13.50 5.52
CA ILE A 39 3.50 -13.83 4.25
C ILE A 39 4.60 -12.79 4.01
N LYS A 40 5.81 -13.23 3.74
CA LYS A 40 6.96 -12.35 3.44
C LYS A 40 7.59 -12.72 2.12
N ALA A 41 7.68 -11.76 1.23
CA ALA A 41 8.40 -11.90 -0.02
C ALA A 41 9.19 -10.63 -0.35
N GLY A 42 10.20 -10.77 -1.21
CA GLY A 42 11.05 -9.67 -1.63
C GLY A 42 12.22 -10.12 -2.47
N VAL A 43 13.12 -9.19 -2.78
CA VAL A 43 14.30 -9.44 -3.63
C VAL A 43 15.07 -10.68 -3.17
N GLY A 44 15.36 -11.58 -4.12
CA GLY A 44 16.06 -12.84 -3.86
C GLY A 44 15.17 -13.98 -3.35
N GLY A 45 13.89 -13.71 -3.06
CA GLY A 45 12.88 -14.73 -2.71
C GLY A 45 12.24 -15.41 -3.92
N GLY A 46 11.78 -16.64 -3.72
CA GLY A 46 11.00 -17.38 -4.71
C GLY A 46 9.53 -16.96 -4.75
N ILE A 47 8.78 -17.51 -5.71
CA ILE A 47 7.32 -17.33 -5.80
C ILE A 47 6.66 -18.09 -4.63
N ILE A 48 5.81 -17.39 -3.88
CA ILE A 48 4.95 -17.97 -2.83
C ILE A 48 3.58 -18.21 -3.44
N LYS A 49 3.08 -19.43 -3.31
CA LYS A 49 1.75 -19.83 -3.80
C LYS A 49 0.84 -20.07 -2.61
N LEU A 50 -0.28 -19.35 -2.56
CA LEU A 50 -1.31 -19.52 -1.53
C LEU A 50 -2.48 -20.35 -2.08
N GLY A 51 -3.01 -21.26 -1.26
CA GLY A 51 -4.14 -22.10 -1.61
C GLY A 51 -3.83 -23.22 -2.62
N GLU A 52 -4.87 -23.97 -2.99
CA GLU A 52 -4.83 -25.10 -3.93
C GLU A 52 -5.85 -24.94 -5.07
N ARG A 53 -5.55 -25.51 -6.24
CA ARG A 53 -6.25 -25.21 -7.53
C ARG A 53 -7.61 -25.89 -7.73
N HIS A 54 -8.45 -26.02 -6.72
CA HIS A 54 -9.62 -26.91 -6.82
C HIS A 54 -10.94 -26.30 -6.38
N VAL A 55 -10.90 -25.29 -5.52
CA VAL A 55 -12.09 -24.61 -5.04
C VAL A 55 -11.74 -23.14 -4.90
N CYS A 56 -12.53 -22.27 -5.52
CA CYS A 56 -12.29 -20.84 -5.40
C CYS A 56 -12.61 -20.40 -3.97
N ARG A 57 -11.62 -19.84 -3.26
CA ARG A 57 -11.75 -19.34 -1.89
C ARG A 57 -12.88 -18.33 -1.73
N PHE A 58 -13.16 -17.58 -2.79
CA PHE A 58 -14.15 -16.50 -2.78
C PHE A 58 -15.54 -16.97 -3.19
N CYS A 59 -15.70 -17.66 -4.32
CA CYS A 59 -17.03 -18.02 -4.85
C CYS A 59 -17.37 -19.52 -4.77
N GLY A 60 -16.45 -20.36 -4.28
CA GLY A 60 -16.64 -21.81 -4.18
C GLY A 60 -16.61 -22.56 -5.51
N ASN A 61 -16.40 -21.89 -6.65
CA ASN A 61 -16.36 -22.56 -7.95
C ASN A 61 -15.24 -23.61 -8.02
N THR A 62 -15.57 -24.80 -8.51
CA THR A 62 -14.69 -25.96 -8.58
C THR A 62 -14.26 -26.34 -10.00
N ASP A 63 -14.74 -25.64 -11.04
CA ASP A 63 -14.37 -25.93 -12.43
C ASP A 63 -12.89 -25.59 -12.70
N PRO A 64 -12.01 -26.58 -12.99
CA PRO A 64 -10.59 -26.33 -13.24
C PRO A 64 -10.35 -25.40 -14.44
N ARG A 65 -11.30 -25.28 -15.37
CA ARG A 65 -11.20 -24.37 -16.53
C ARG A 65 -11.26 -22.90 -16.14
N ARG A 66 -11.69 -22.60 -14.92
CA ARG A 66 -11.74 -21.24 -14.34
C ARG A 66 -10.47 -20.89 -13.55
N PHE A 67 -9.40 -21.67 -13.61
CA PHE A 67 -8.13 -21.39 -12.92
C PHE A 67 -6.96 -21.30 -13.90
N ARG A 68 -7.17 -20.61 -15.02
CA ARG A 68 -6.17 -20.48 -16.10
C ARG A 68 -5.27 -19.27 -15.91
N GLN A 69 -5.80 -18.20 -15.34
CA GLN A 69 -5.05 -16.97 -15.12
C GLN A 69 -4.14 -17.11 -13.90
N ARG A 70 -3.04 -16.35 -13.92
CA ARG A 70 -2.16 -16.19 -12.77
C ARG A 70 -2.75 -15.09 -11.87
N ALA A 71 -3.62 -15.49 -10.94
CA ALA A 71 -4.15 -14.58 -9.94
C ALA A 71 -3.05 -14.18 -8.94
N HIS A 72 -2.94 -12.88 -8.67
CA HIS A 72 -1.98 -12.36 -7.71
C HIS A 72 -2.70 -12.06 -6.39
N THR A 73 -2.19 -12.59 -5.27
CA THR A 73 -2.77 -12.30 -3.95
C THR A 73 -2.66 -10.80 -3.67
N PHE A 74 -1.46 -10.24 -3.82
CA PHE A 74 -1.21 -8.81 -3.78
C PHE A 74 -1.07 -8.27 -5.21
N PRO A 75 -1.61 -7.10 -5.59
CA PRO A 75 -1.56 -6.62 -6.96
C PRO A 75 -0.13 -6.49 -7.48
N GLU A 76 0.16 -7.03 -8.68
CA GLU A 76 1.47 -6.84 -9.32
C GLU A 76 1.78 -5.35 -9.52
N ALA A 77 0.75 -4.57 -9.83
CA ALA A 77 0.85 -3.14 -10.03
C ALA A 77 1.31 -2.37 -8.77
N LEU A 78 1.21 -2.94 -7.57
CA LEU A 78 1.76 -2.35 -6.34
C LEU A 78 3.24 -2.72 -6.10
N GLY A 79 3.84 -3.57 -6.94
CA GLY A 79 5.22 -4.06 -6.80
C GLY A 79 5.33 -5.52 -6.35
N ASN A 80 4.22 -6.28 -6.38
CA ASN A 80 4.25 -7.71 -6.04
C ASN A 80 4.72 -8.56 -7.22
N HIS A 81 5.85 -9.25 -7.06
CA HIS A 81 6.34 -10.22 -8.04
C HIS A 81 6.33 -11.67 -7.54
N TRP A 82 5.90 -11.90 -6.29
CA TRP A 82 6.17 -13.15 -5.59
C TRP A 82 4.91 -13.88 -5.12
N VAL A 83 3.93 -13.18 -4.56
CA VAL A 83 2.80 -13.82 -3.87
C VAL A 83 1.63 -13.98 -4.81
N ILE A 84 1.31 -15.23 -5.16
CA ILE A 84 0.23 -15.58 -6.08
C ILE A 84 -0.80 -16.48 -5.42
N SER A 85 -2.05 -16.35 -5.84
CA SER A 85 -3.13 -17.23 -5.40
C SER A 85 -3.30 -18.39 -6.39
N ARG A 86 -3.55 -19.58 -5.85
CA ARG A 86 -3.93 -20.79 -6.58
C ARG A 86 -5.41 -21.13 -6.41
N ASP A 87 -6.06 -20.56 -5.41
CA ASP A 87 -7.47 -20.74 -5.04
C ASP A 87 -8.34 -19.52 -5.41
N GLU A 88 -7.89 -18.66 -6.32
CA GLU A 88 -8.67 -17.57 -6.90
C GLU A 88 -8.99 -17.89 -8.37
N CYS A 89 -10.28 -18.03 -8.69
CA CYS A 89 -10.71 -18.30 -10.06
C CYS A 89 -10.68 -17.05 -10.94
N ASP A 90 -10.63 -17.26 -12.26
CA ASP A 90 -10.58 -16.25 -13.32
C ASP A 90 -11.73 -15.23 -13.20
N ASP A 91 -12.93 -15.68 -12.80
CA ASP A 91 -14.11 -14.82 -12.64
C ASP A 91 -14.01 -13.89 -11.44
N CYS A 92 -13.37 -14.34 -10.36
CA CYS A 92 -13.11 -13.51 -9.18
C CYS A 92 -11.94 -12.57 -9.45
N ASN A 93 -10.86 -13.08 -10.05
CA ASN A 93 -9.71 -12.28 -10.48
C ASN A 93 -10.12 -11.12 -11.40
N ALA A 94 -11.04 -11.36 -12.34
CA ALA A 94 -11.59 -10.31 -13.20
C ALA A 94 -12.37 -9.23 -12.42
N LYS A 95 -13.17 -9.62 -11.42
CA LYS A 95 -13.88 -8.67 -10.55
C LYS A 95 -12.89 -7.84 -9.74
N PHE A 96 -11.96 -8.52 -9.06
CA PHE A 96 -11.00 -7.89 -8.16
C PHE A 96 -10.00 -7.00 -8.90
N SER A 97 -9.67 -7.29 -10.16
CA SER A 97 -8.85 -6.41 -11.00
C SER A 97 -9.37 -4.96 -11.06
N LYS A 98 -10.69 -4.75 -10.97
CA LYS A 98 -11.31 -3.40 -10.90
C LYS A 98 -11.01 -2.71 -9.57
N TYR A 99 -11.04 -3.47 -8.47
CA TYR A 99 -10.72 -2.97 -7.12
C TYR A 99 -9.24 -2.62 -7.01
N GLU A 100 -8.38 -3.51 -7.49
CA GLU A 100 -6.93 -3.32 -7.50
C GLU A 100 -6.51 -2.10 -8.34
N ASP A 101 -7.20 -1.83 -9.45
CA ASP A 101 -6.98 -0.63 -10.26
C ASP A 101 -7.30 0.67 -9.48
N ALA A 102 -8.39 0.68 -8.70
CA ALA A 102 -8.74 1.81 -7.84
C ALA A 102 -7.68 2.04 -6.74
N LEU A 103 -7.18 0.96 -6.12
CA LEU A 103 -6.10 1.06 -5.14
C LEU A 103 -4.81 1.61 -5.74
N VAL A 104 -4.44 1.14 -6.94
CA VAL A 104 -3.26 1.64 -7.66
C VAL A 104 -3.37 3.13 -7.98
N LYS A 105 -4.55 3.61 -8.38
CA LYS A 105 -4.82 5.03 -8.63
C LYS A 105 -4.71 5.87 -7.36
N ALA A 106 -5.15 5.35 -6.21
CA ALA A 106 -5.03 6.04 -4.92
C ALA A 106 -3.56 6.36 -4.58
N VAL A 107 -2.63 5.45 -4.86
CA VAL A 107 -1.21 5.62 -4.51
C VAL A 107 -0.29 5.80 -5.72
N GLY A 108 -0.84 6.23 -6.86
CA GLY A 108 -0.12 6.26 -8.15
C GLY A 108 1.18 7.07 -8.14
N ILE A 109 1.22 8.20 -7.42
CA ILE A 109 2.44 9.02 -7.29
C ILE A 109 3.54 8.31 -6.49
N ILE A 110 3.18 7.61 -5.42
CA ILE A 110 4.12 6.87 -4.59
C ILE A 110 4.76 5.75 -5.41
N LEU A 111 3.94 5.01 -6.16
CA LEU A 111 4.42 3.96 -7.06
C LEU A 111 5.30 4.51 -8.18
N THR A 112 4.95 5.69 -8.72
CA THR A 112 5.74 6.36 -9.77
C THR A 112 7.10 6.78 -9.24
N VAL A 113 7.17 7.46 -8.09
CA VAL A 113 8.42 7.87 -7.45
C VAL A 113 9.25 6.65 -7.05
N GLY A 114 8.61 5.61 -6.51
CA GLY A 114 9.20 4.30 -6.20
C GLY A 114 9.78 3.56 -7.41
N GLY A 115 9.41 3.96 -8.62
CA GLY A 115 9.95 3.38 -9.84
C GLY A 115 9.29 2.07 -10.26
N GLU A 116 8.09 1.79 -9.75
CA GLU A 116 7.32 0.61 -10.10
C GLU A 116 6.97 0.60 -11.60
N LYS A 117 6.94 -0.61 -12.18
CA LYS A 117 6.63 -0.77 -13.60
C LYS A 117 5.13 -0.55 -13.84
N GLY A 118 4.79 0.07 -14.98
CA GLY A 118 3.41 0.13 -15.46
C GLY A 118 3.00 -1.16 -16.19
N LYS A 119 1.74 -1.23 -16.63
CA LYS A 119 1.24 -2.34 -17.44
C LYS A 119 1.79 -2.26 -18.88
N GLY A 120 2.55 -3.27 -19.30
CA GLY A 120 3.14 -3.39 -20.64
C GLY A 120 4.66 -3.56 -20.62
N HIS A 121 5.23 -4.14 -21.69
CA HIS A 121 6.63 -4.57 -21.74
C HIS A 121 7.70 -3.45 -21.67
N SER A 122 7.31 -2.16 -21.66
CA SER A 122 8.24 -1.03 -21.67
C SER A 122 7.73 0.26 -21.00
N SER A 123 6.48 0.32 -20.54
CA SER A 123 5.91 1.57 -20.02
C SER A 123 6.25 1.72 -18.54
N ARG A 124 7.21 2.58 -18.25
CA ARG A 124 7.45 3.07 -16.89
C ARG A 124 6.20 3.78 -16.39
N ARG A 125 5.86 3.60 -15.11
CA ARG A 125 4.71 4.29 -14.53
C ARG A 125 4.95 5.82 -14.56
N GLN A 126 3.86 6.55 -14.78
CA GLN A 126 3.85 7.99 -14.84
C GLN A 126 2.60 8.49 -14.12
N THR A 127 2.76 9.53 -13.29
CA THR A 127 1.64 10.28 -12.73
C THR A 127 1.43 11.55 -13.54
N GLY A 128 0.17 11.85 -13.88
CA GLY A 128 -0.20 12.89 -14.84
C GLY A 128 0.02 12.46 -16.30
N ARG A 129 -0.77 12.97 -17.24
CA ARG A 129 -0.63 12.63 -18.67
C ARG A 129 0.43 13.47 -19.34
N THR A 130 1.06 12.97 -20.40
CA THR A 130 2.00 13.79 -21.18
C THR A 130 1.27 15.06 -21.65
N GLY A 131 1.73 16.21 -21.19
CA GLY A 131 1.16 17.51 -21.53
C GLY A 131 0.19 18.11 -20.51
N SER A 132 -0.15 17.41 -19.42
CA SER A 132 -0.90 18.00 -18.30
C SER A 132 -0.08 19.05 -17.55
N ALA A 133 -0.75 19.82 -16.69
CA ALA A 133 -0.16 20.84 -15.84
C ALA A 133 0.94 20.30 -14.92
N SER A 134 0.87 19.01 -14.55
CA SER A 134 1.86 18.32 -13.72
C SER A 134 2.12 16.93 -14.29
N THR A 135 3.37 16.50 -14.31
CA THR A 135 3.76 15.12 -14.62
C THR A 135 4.98 14.68 -13.81
N VAL A 136 4.98 13.45 -13.33
CA VAL A 136 6.13 12.80 -12.67
C VAL A 136 6.43 11.47 -13.35
N ARG A 137 7.70 11.17 -13.58
CA ARG A 137 8.18 9.93 -14.21
C ARG A 137 9.43 9.43 -13.51
N HIS A 138 9.55 8.12 -13.39
CA HIS A 138 10.80 7.48 -13.04
C HIS A 138 11.52 6.98 -14.30
N LEU A 139 12.68 7.56 -14.57
CA LEU A 139 13.53 7.35 -15.73
C LEU A 139 14.87 6.71 -15.33
N ARG A 140 15.64 6.29 -16.34
CA ARG A 140 17.05 5.95 -16.17
C ARG A 140 17.82 6.79 -17.16
N ASP A 141 18.99 7.26 -16.77
CA ASP A 141 19.91 7.92 -17.69
C ASP A 141 20.63 6.90 -18.59
N ALA A 142 21.55 7.39 -19.43
CA ALA A 142 22.32 6.57 -20.35
C ALA A 142 23.17 5.52 -19.63
N ASP A 143 23.61 5.83 -18.42
CA ASP A 143 24.44 4.96 -17.57
C ASP A 143 23.60 3.98 -16.73
N GLY A 144 22.26 4.04 -16.86
CA GLY A 144 21.33 3.17 -16.17
C GLY A 144 20.97 3.61 -14.75
N ASN A 145 21.47 4.76 -14.28
CA ASN A 145 21.16 5.30 -12.96
C ASN A 145 19.70 5.76 -12.90
N ARG A 146 19.11 5.68 -11.71
CA ARG A 146 17.72 6.14 -11.49
C ARG A 146 17.65 7.66 -11.59
N ARG A 147 16.64 8.15 -12.30
CA ARG A 147 16.35 9.58 -12.44
C ARG A 147 14.87 9.83 -12.27
N ILE A 148 14.49 10.71 -11.36
CA ILE A 148 13.10 11.19 -11.28
C ILE A 148 13.00 12.46 -12.12
N SER A 149 12.05 12.47 -13.06
CA SER A 149 11.72 13.65 -13.86
C SER A 149 10.36 14.17 -13.42
N THR A 150 10.36 15.40 -12.92
CA THR A 150 9.16 16.19 -12.66
C THR A 150 9.05 17.27 -13.74
N ARG A 151 7.82 17.60 -14.14
CA ARG A 151 7.51 18.72 -15.02
C ARG A 151 6.20 19.35 -14.57
N LEU A 152 6.23 20.67 -14.41
CA LEU A 152 5.07 21.52 -14.17
C LEU A 152 4.91 22.49 -15.35
N ARG A 153 3.66 22.78 -15.72
CA ARG A 153 3.28 23.77 -16.71
C ARG A 153 2.32 24.75 -16.05
N GLY A 154 2.68 26.03 -16.01
CA GLY A 154 1.88 27.09 -15.43
C GLY A 154 2.67 28.40 -15.38
N ASP A 155 2.07 29.43 -14.80
CA ASP A 155 2.86 30.56 -14.30
C ASP A 155 3.69 30.11 -13.09
N GLY A 156 4.79 30.80 -12.77
CA GLY A 156 5.80 30.36 -11.81
C GLY A 156 5.30 30.06 -10.38
N SER A 157 4.01 30.25 -10.08
CA SER A 157 3.36 29.87 -8.83
C SER A 157 3.30 28.35 -8.58
N SER A 158 3.43 27.55 -9.64
CA SER A 158 3.27 26.09 -9.62
C SER A 158 4.41 25.35 -8.91
N VAL A 159 5.58 25.99 -8.78
CA VAL A 159 6.74 25.48 -8.04
C VAL A 159 7.07 26.48 -6.95
N ARG A 160 6.96 26.06 -5.69
CA ARG A 160 7.43 26.87 -4.57
C ARG A 160 8.78 26.33 -4.11
N LEU A 161 9.78 27.20 -4.19
CA LEU A 161 11.11 26.96 -3.66
C LEU A 161 11.19 27.64 -2.29
N ALA A 162 11.49 26.86 -1.26
CA ALA A 162 11.85 27.40 0.04
C ALA A 162 13.29 27.03 0.35
N TRP A 163 14.03 28.00 0.87
CA TRP A 163 15.39 27.78 1.35
C TRP A 163 15.46 28.14 2.83
N GLN A 164 15.77 27.14 3.65
CA GLN A 164 15.98 27.33 5.08
C GLN A 164 17.12 26.45 5.54
N ARG A 165 18.08 27.00 6.29
CA ARG A 165 19.15 26.24 6.97
C ARG A 165 19.81 25.18 6.06
N ASP A 166 20.20 25.58 4.85
CA ASP A 166 20.87 24.74 3.85
C ASP A 166 20.02 23.64 3.20
N VAL A 167 18.69 23.65 3.38
CA VAL A 167 17.77 22.73 2.72
C VAL A 167 16.98 23.47 1.65
N LEU A 168 17.07 22.97 0.41
CA LEU A 168 16.19 23.37 -0.69
C LEU A 168 14.96 22.47 -0.68
N THR A 169 13.78 23.07 -0.51
CA THR A 169 12.50 22.37 -0.64
C THR A 169 11.84 22.74 -1.95
N ILE A 170 11.54 21.75 -2.78
CA ILE A 170 10.78 21.88 -4.02
C ILE A 170 9.39 21.30 -3.79
N ARG A 171 8.37 22.15 -3.80
CA ARG A 171 6.96 21.74 -3.69
C ARG A 171 6.39 21.48 -5.08
N HIS A 172 5.87 20.28 -5.29
CA HIS A 172 5.35 19.84 -6.58
C HIS A 172 3.92 19.30 -6.46
N SER A 173 2.95 20.00 -7.05
CA SER A 173 1.56 19.56 -7.08
C SER A 173 1.40 18.27 -7.88
N VAL A 174 0.70 17.28 -7.32
CA VAL A 174 0.42 16.01 -7.98
C VAL A 174 -0.78 16.20 -8.92
N ALA A 175 -0.63 15.74 -10.18
CA ALA A 175 -1.71 15.79 -11.15
C ALA A 175 -2.96 15.04 -10.65
N PRO A 176 -4.17 15.60 -10.77
CA PRO A 176 -5.38 14.96 -10.26
C PRO A 176 -5.66 13.65 -11.01
N GLU A 177 -5.94 12.60 -10.24
CA GLU A 177 -6.30 11.27 -10.70
C GLU A 177 -7.48 10.78 -9.86
N LYS A 178 -8.58 10.43 -10.53
CA LYS A 178 -9.78 9.95 -9.83
C LYS A 178 -9.68 8.46 -9.56
N PHE A 179 -10.07 8.06 -8.36
CA PHE A 179 -10.27 6.67 -7.97
C PHE A 179 -11.59 6.52 -7.22
N VAL A 180 -12.09 5.28 -7.07
CA VAL A 180 -13.28 5.01 -6.24
C VAL A 180 -12.78 4.47 -4.89
N PRO A 181 -12.89 5.23 -3.79
CA PRO A 181 -12.32 4.82 -2.50
C PRO A 181 -12.80 3.45 -2.02
N ARG A 182 -14.11 3.20 -2.13
CA ARG A 182 -14.71 1.92 -1.77
C ARG A 182 -14.07 0.72 -2.49
N TYR A 183 -13.76 0.87 -3.77
CA TYR A 183 -13.09 -0.18 -4.54
C TYR A 183 -11.64 -0.37 -4.11
N ALA A 184 -10.93 0.70 -3.75
CA ALA A 184 -9.59 0.58 -3.19
C ALA A 184 -9.60 -0.15 -1.84
N TYR A 185 -10.60 0.10 -0.98
CA TYR A 185 -10.76 -0.63 0.28
C TYR A 185 -11.05 -2.12 0.02
N LYS A 186 -11.98 -2.44 -0.90
CA LYS A 186 -12.26 -3.84 -1.30
C LYS A 186 -11.02 -4.57 -1.78
N ALA A 187 -10.07 -3.89 -2.43
CA ALA A 187 -8.80 -4.50 -2.82
C ALA A 187 -7.97 -4.91 -1.59
N LEU A 188 -7.86 -4.05 -0.58
CA LEU A 188 -7.18 -4.37 0.68
C LEU A 188 -7.89 -5.50 1.43
N THR A 189 -9.22 -5.46 1.52
CA THR A 189 -10.03 -6.52 2.13
C THR A 189 -9.85 -7.85 1.38
N LYS A 190 -9.79 -7.85 0.04
CA LYS A 190 -9.51 -9.05 -0.75
C LYS A 190 -8.16 -9.66 -0.39
N MET A 191 -7.13 -8.83 -0.23
CA MET A 191 -5.80 -9.29 0.19
C MET A 191 -5.84 -9.89 1.59
N ALA A 192 -6.52 -9.24 2.55
CA ALA A 192 -6.70 -9.74 3.90
C ALA A 192 -7.44 -11.10 3.91
N TYR A 193 -8.55 -11.19 3.18
CA TYR A 193 -9.38 -12.40 3.08
C TYR A 193 -8.62 -13.58 2.46
N ALA A 194 -7.80 -13.31 1.43
CA ALA A 194 -6.93 -14.32 0.82
C ALA A 194 -5.88 -14.87 1.79
N LEU A 195 -5.52 -14.10 2.82
CA LEU A 195 -4.57 -14.52 3.84
C LEU A 195 -5.24 -15.23 5.03
N LEU A 196 -6.55 -15.18 5.19
CA LEU A 196 -7.20 -15.86 6.32
C LEU A 196 -6.80 -17.36 6.36
N PRO A 197 -6.62 -17.96 7.53
CA PRO A 197 -6.66 -19.41 7.68
C PRO A 197 -8.05 -19.96 7.33
N ASP A 198 -8.16 -21.24 7.01
CA ASP A 198 -9.42 -21.83 6.56
C ASP A 198 -10.43 -21.91 7.71
N GLU A 199 -9.95 -22.13 8.93
CA GLU A 199 -10.73 -22.14 10.17
C GLU A 199 -11.39 -20.79 10.49
N GLU A 200 -10.84 -19.67 10.00
CA GLU A 200 -11.41 -18.35 10.23
C GLU A 200 -12.49 -17.99 9.20
N LEU A 201 -12.51 -18.64 8.02
CA LEU A 201 -13.39 -18.25 6.91
C LEU A 201 -14.88 -18.23 7.27
N ALA A 202 -15.31 -19.08 8.20
CA ALA A 202 -16.69 -19.16 8.67
C ALA A 202 -17.17 -17.87 9.36
N ASN A 203 -16.25 -17.06 9.89
CA ASN A 203 -16.54 -15.81 10.59
C ASN A 203 -16.60 -14.58 9.66
N TYR A 204 -16.40 -14.76 8.35
CA TYR A 204 -16.27 -13.66 7.37
C TYR A 204 -17.13 -13.91 6.11
N GLY A 205 -18.30 -14.53 6.27
CA GLY A 205 -19.23 -14.82 5.19
C GLY A 205 -19.85 -13.58 4.58
N GLN A 206 -20.19 -12.57 5.38
CA GLN A 206 -20.71 -11.28 4.90
C GLN A 206 -19.62 -10.53 4.14
N THR A 207 -18.41 -10.45 4.70
CA THR A 207 -17.25 -9.86 4.04
C THR A 207 -16.96 -10.50 2.68
N ARG A 208 -17.03 -11.85 2.58
CA ARG A 208 -16.89 -12.57 1.30
C ARG A 208 -17.99 -12.18 0.30
N THR A 209 -19.24 -12.13 0.76
CA THR A 209 -20.40 -11.78 -0.07
C THR A 209 -20.27 -10.37 -0.61
N TRP A 210 -19.92 -9.42 0.26
CA TRP A 210 -19.66 -8.04 -0.10
C TRP A 210 -18.53 -7.89 -1.12
N LEU A 211 -17.40 -8.60 -0.97
CA LEU A 211 -16.33 -8.60 -1.96
C LEU A 211 -16.81 -9.01 -3.36
N LEU A 212 -17.69 -10.01 -3.43
CA LEU A 212 -18.25 -10.52 -4.69
C LEU A 212 -19.33 -9.62 -5.29
N ASP A 213 -19.95 -8.74 -4.50
CA ASP A 213 -20.94 -7.79 -4.97
C ASP A 213 -20.29 -6.63 -5.75
N VAL A 214 -20.42 -6.69 -7.08
CA VAL A 214 -19.88 -5.67 -8.00
C VAL A 214 -20.67 -4.36 -7.95
N ASN A 215 -21.94 -4.41 -7.54
CA ASN A 215 -22.80 -3.23 -7.40
C ASN A 215 -22.53 -2.47 -6.10
N ASP A 216 -21.84 -3.11 -5.16
CA ASP A 216 -21.52 -2.56 -3.85
C ASP A 216 -22.77 -2.05 -3.13
N SER A 217 -23.70 -2.97 -2.87
CA SER A 217 -25.05 -2.67 -2.37
C SER A 217 -25.06 -2.37 -0.87
N GLU A 218 -24.10 -2.93 -0.13
CA GLU A 218 -23.95 -2.66 1.30
C GLU A 218 -23.53 -1.20 1.53
N ASP A 219 -24.07 -0.61 2.59
CA ASP A 219 -23.65 0.69 3.05
C ASP A 219 -22.76 0.56 4.28
N PHE A 220 -21.68 1.34 4.29
CA PHE A 220 -20.80 1.45 5.43
C PHE A 220 -20.54 2.93 5.66
N PRO A 221 -20.83 3.44 6.88
CA PRO A 221 -20.62 4.84 7.19
C PRO A 221 -19.14 5.21 7.15
N VAL A 222 -18.28 4.31 7.63
CA VAL A 222 -16.84 4.53 7.72
C VAL A 222 -16.10 3.27 7.29
N LEU A 223 -15.06 3.45 6.46
CA LEU A 223 -14.08 2.42 6.13
C LEU A 223 -12.69 3.06 6.21
N GLU A 224 -12.09 3.09 7.39
CA GLU A 224 -10.81 3.78 7.55
C GLU A 224 -9.63 2.98 7.01
N VAL A 225 -8.66 3.70 6.46
CA VAL A 225 -7.39 3.16 6.03
C VAL A 225 -6.28 4.00 6.60
N ALA A 226 -5.40 3.35 7.36
CA ALA A 226 -4.15 3.96 7.78
C ALA A 226 -3.10 3.73 6.69
N LEU A 227 -2.60 4.82 6.11
CA LEU A 227 -1.56 4.81 5.08
C LEU A 227 -0.27 5.44 5.62
N SER A 228 0.80 4.65 5.63
CA SER A 228 2.15 5.10 5.91
C SER A 228 3.08 4.86 4.73
N PHE A 229 4.21 5.56 4.69
CA PHE A 229 5.23 5.36 3.67
C PHE A 229 6.64 5.38 4.23
N THR A 230 7.61 4.90 3.44
CA THR A 230 9.04 4.93 3.77
C THR A 230 9.89 5.06 2.51
N LEU A 231 11.06 5.70 2.64
CA LEU A 231 12.13 5.73 1.63
C LEU A 231 11.64 5.83 0.18
N LEU A 232 10.76 6.79 -0.12
CA LEU A 232 10.18 6.99 -1.44
C LEU A 232 11.29 7.04 -2.51
N GLY A 233 11.20 6.17 -3.51
CA GLY A 233 12.16 6.04 -4.61
C GLY A 233 13.35 5.10 -4.35
N ASN A 234 13.58 4.71 -3.09
CA ASN A 234 14.72 3.87 -2.68
C ASN A 234 14.35 2.65 -1.84
N ALA A 235 13.08 2.45 -1.49
CA ALA A 235 12.67 1.27 -0.75
C ALA A 235 12.99 -0.03 -1.53
N PRO A 236 13.48 -1.07 -0.85
CA PRO A 236 13.73 -2.35 -1.49
C PRO A 236 12.40 -2.99 -1.94
N PRO A 237 12.37 -3.63 -3.12
CA PRO A 237 11.20 -4.38 -3.56
C PRO A 237 10.87 -5.52 -2.58
N LEU A 238 9.70 -5.43 -1.95
CA LEU A 238 9.16 -6.41 -1.01
C LEU A 238 7.65 -6.43 -1.07
N ALA A 239 7.05 -7.53 -0.63
CA ALA A 239 5.63 -7.64 -0.35
C ALA A 239 5.43 -8.47 0.91
N VAL A 240 4.89 -7.85 1.96
CA VAL A 240 4.64 -8.47 3.26
C VAL A 240 3.18 -8.22 3.63
N GLY A 241 2.40 -9.29 3.78
CA GLY A 241 1.05 -9.21 4.32
C GLY A 241 0.99 -9.90 5.67
N THR A 242 0.41 -9.23 6.66
CA THR A 242 0.30 -9.73 8.04
C THR A 242 -1.14 -9.60 8.51
N LEU A 243 -1.71 -10.70 9.01
CA LEU A 243 -2.93 -10.70 9.80
C LEU A 243 -2.55 -10.75 11.27
N LEU A 244 -3.05 -9.79 12.03
CA LEU A 244 -2.95 -9.74 13.47
C LEU A 244 -4.32 -10.06 14.07
N ARG A 245 -4.38 -10.99 15.00
CA ARG A 245 -5.61 -11.34 15.73
C ARG A 245 -5.55 -10.80 17.14
N ARG A 246 -6.64 -10.20 17.59
CA ARG A 246 -6.78 -9.66 18.94
C ARG A 246 -6.58 -10.77 19.99
N SER A 247 -5.70 -10.52 20.95
CA SER A 247 -5.35 -11.48 22.01
C SER A 247 -6.41 -11.55 23.11
N ASP A 248 -7.02 -10.41 23.47
CA ASP A 248 -8.06 -10.32 24.50
C ASP A 248 -9.46 -10.20 23.85
N PRO A 249 -10.35 -11.20 23.99
CA PRO A 249 -11.69 -11.16 23.43
C PRO A 249 -12.55 -9.97 23.89
N LEU A 250 -12.25 -9.35 25.04
CA LEU A 250 -13.01 -8.23 25.60
C LEU A 250 -12.41 -6.85 25.25
N ALA A 251 -11.21 -6.80 24.67
CA ALA A 251 -10.60 -5.53 24.31
C ALA A 251 -11.40 -4.85 23.16
N PRO A 252 -11.77 -3.56 23.28
CA PRO A 252 -12.59 -2.83 22.32
C PRO A 252 -11.76 -2.35 21.11
N ILE A 253 -11.10 -3.31 20.45
CA ILE A 253 -10.22 -3.12 19.30
C ILE A 253 -10.58 -4.15 18.22
N PRO A 254 -10.27 -3.93 16.93
CA PRO A 254 -10.70 -4.85 15.88
C PRO A 254 -10.25 -6.29 16.11
N HIS A 255 -11.10 -7.26 15.78
CA HIS A 255 -10.77 -8.67 15.96
C HIS A 255 -9.58 -9.10 15.09
N ILE A 256 -9.57 -8.70 13.82
CA ILE A 256 -8.42 -8.88 12.91
C ILE A 256 -8.00 -7.54 12.31
N LEU A 257 -6.70 -7.25 12.36
CA LEU A 257 -6.07 -6.21 11.57
C LEU A 257 -5.27 -6.83 10.42
N PHE A 258 -5.38 -6.23 9.24
CA PHE A 258 -4.52 -6.54 8.10
C PHE A 258 -3.52 -5.42 7.88
N LEU A 259 -2.24 -5.80 7.80
CA LEU A 259 -1.14 -4.91 7.43
C LEU A 259 -0.53 -5.38 6.12
N LEU A 260 -0.50 -4.50 5.12
CA LEU A 260 0.18 -4.71 3.85
C LEU A 260 1.36 -3.74 3.75
N SER A 261 2.56 -4.28 3.67
CA SER A 261 3.75 -3.49 3.40
C SER A 261 4.34 -3.93 2.07
N ILE A 262 4.44 -3.00 1.12
CA ILE A 262 4.82 -3.29 -0.26
C ILE A 262 5.65 -2.14 -0.83
N GLY A 263 6.94 -2.43 -1.07
CA GLY A 263 7.94 -1.40 -1.40
C GLY A 263 7.96 -0.27 -0.37
N SER A 264 7.59 0.94 -0.80
CA SER A 264 7.53 2.14 0.04
C SER A 264 6.21 2.31 0.81
N LEU A 265 5.20 1.48 0.58
CA LEU A 265 3.84 1.66 1.12
C LEU A 265 3.60 0.73 2.31
N CYS A 266 2.88 1.22 3.32
CA CYS A 266 2.25 0.39 4.33
C CYS A 266 0.78 0.79 4.50
N PHE A 267 -0.13 -0.15 4.31
CA PHE A 267 -1.55 -0.01 4.60
C PHE A 267 -1.91 -0.80 5.85
N GLN A 268 -2.83 -0.26 6.64
CA GLN A 268 -3.52 -0.99 7.70
C GLN A 268 -5.03 -0.78 7.58
N ILE A 269 -5.78 -1.86 7.66
CA ILE A 269 -7.24 -1.88 7.77
C ILE A 269 -7.67 -2.91 8.82
N ASP A 270 -8.84 -2.70 9.41
CA ASP A 270 -9.57 -3.76 10.08
C ASP A 270 -10.22 -4.71 9.07
N LEU A 271 -10.40 -5.96 9.47
CA LEU A 271 -11.20 -6.92 8.72
C LEU A 271 -12.46 -7.22 9.53
N ARG A 272 -13.59 -6.68 9.08
CA ARG A 272 -14.88 -6.83 9.76
C ARG A 272 -15.33 -8.28 9.80
N SER A 273 -15.50 -8.80 11.00
CA SER A 273 -16.09 -10.12 11.24
C SER A 273 -17.61 -10.06 11.17
N ASP A 274 -18.25 -11.21 10.94
CA ASP A 274 -19.71 -11.31 10.86
C ASP A 274 -20.39 -11.10 12.22
N HIS A 275 -19.70 -11.44 13.33
CA HIS A 275 -20.30 -11.47 14.67
C HIS A 275 -19.30 -11.40 15.85
N LEU A 276 -17.98 -11.46 15.63
CA LEU A 276 -16.99 -11.60 16.72
C LEU A 276 -16.75 -10.29 17.49
N GLU A 277 -17.45 -9.23 17.09
CA GLU A 277 -17.35 -7.89 17.64
C GLU A 277 -18.72 -7.37 18.13
N ASP A 278 -19.80 -8.15 17.96
CA ASP A 278 -21.17 -7.77 18.33
C ASP A 278 -21.35 -7.52 19.84
N HIS A 279 -20.52 -8.15 20.66
CA HIS A 279 -20.53 -7.98 22.11
C HIS A 279 -19.74 -6.76 22.60
N LEU A 280 -19.07 -6.03 21.70
CA LEU A 280 -18.25 -4.87 22.05
C LEU A 280 -19.00 -3.56 21.77
N PRO A 281 -18.67 -2.48 22.50
CA PRO A 281 -19.08 -1.14 22.07
C PRO A 281 -18.50 -0.85 20.67
N PRO A 282 -19.06 0.14 19.93
CA PRO A 282 -18.51 0.57 18.66
C PRO A 282 -17.00 0.76 18.76
N ILE A 283 -16.27 -0.05 18.00
CA ILE A 283 -14.81 -0.09 18.06
C ILE A 283 -14.29 1.22 17.46
N PRO A 284 -13.49 2.01 18.19
CA PRO A 284 -12.85 3.18 17.61
C PRO A 284 -11.95 2.72 16.48
N ILE A 285 -12.25 3.19 15.27
CA ILE A 285 -11.40 2.95 14.13
C ILE A 285 -10.15 3.84 14.31
N GLY A 286 -8.98 3.36 13.87
CA GLY A 286 -7.74 4.14 13.98
C GLY A 286 -6.97 4.04 15.30
N GLN A 287 -7.18 3.00 16.14
CA GLN A 287 -6.13 2.56 17.07
C GLN A 287 -4.98 1.92 16.27
N THR A 288 -4.28 2.77 15.53
CA THR A 288 -3.11 2.39 14.74
C THR A 288 -2.01 1.90 15.65
N VAL A 289 -1.34 0.82 15.24
CA VAL A 289 -0.03 0.51 15.83
C VAL A 289 0.90 1.67 15.49
N GLU A 290 1.32 2.44 16.50
CA GLU A 290 2.26 3.53 16.25
C GLU A 290 3.61 2.97 15.77
N GLY A 291 4.05 3.38 14.58
CA GLY A 291 5.37 3.04 14.04
C GLY A 291 5.54 1.57 13.68
N TRP A 292 5.08 1.18 12.49
CA TRP A 292 5.36 -0.16 11.96
C TRP A 292 6.81 -0.26 11.46
N ARG A 293 7.55 -1.25 11.98
CA ARG A 293 8.93 -1.56 11.58
C ARG A 293 8.98 -2.93 10.91
N ILE A 294 9.62 -2.98 9.76
CA ILE A 294 9.90 -4.23 9.04
C ILE A 294 11.39 -4.39 8.89
N GLY A 295 11.95 -5.37 9.59
CA GLY A 295 13.30 -5.82 9.32
C GLY A 295 13.37 -6.62 8.02
N CYS A 296 14.36 -6.32 7.20
CA CYS A 296 14.81 -7.14 6.09
C CYS A 296 16.24 -7.57 6.38
N ALA A 297 16.53 -8.86 6.56
CA ALA A 297 17.91 -9.28 6.69
C ALA A 297 18.56 -9.32 5.30
N THR A 298 19.68 -8.61 5.15
CA THR A 298 20.55 -8.79 3.99
C THR A 298 21.39 -10.04 4.27
N ASN A 299 21.49 -10.96 3.31
CA ASN A 299 22.30 -12.18 3.49
C ASN A 299 23.70 -12.02 2.87
N SER A 300 24.17 -10.78 2.72
CA SER A 300 25.43 -10.44 2.03
C SER A 300 26.30 -9.55 2.92
N GLY A 301 27.55 -9.97 3.13
CA GLY A 301 28.56 -9.26 3.92
C GLY A 301 29.12 -10.11 5.08
N PRO A 302 30.32 -9.80 5.60
CA PRO A 302 30.95 -10.54 6.70
C PRO A 302 30.17 -10.45 8.02
N GLN A 303 29.24 -9.49 8.15
CA GLN A 303 28.20 -9.44 9.17
C GLN A 303 26.87 -9.01 8.53
N PRO A 304 25.87 -9.89 8.40
CA PRO A 304 24.57 -9.54 7.84
C PRO A 304 23.77 -8.69 8.85
N GLU A 305 23.84 -7.37 8.72
CA GLU A 305 22.96 -6.50 9.50
C GLU A 305 21.54 -6.45 8.88
N PRO A 306 20.49 -6.49 9.73
CA PRO A 306 19.13 -6.31 9.25
C PRO A 306 18.93 -4.87 8.79
N TYR A 307 18.62 -4.72 7.50
CA TYR A 307 18.12 -3.48 6.95
C TYR A 307 16.67 -3.27 7.41
N VAL A 308 16.43 -2.31 8.30
CA VAL A 308 15.10 -2.05 8.87
C VAL A 308 14.42 -0.93 8.11
N LEU A 309 13.25 -1.23 7.57
CA LEU A 309 12.32 -0.22 7.07
C LEU A 309 11.42 0.25 8.20
N THR A 310 11.46 1.55 8.47
CA THR A 310 10.56 2.22 9.40
C THR A 310 9.59 3.05 8.57
N TYR A 311 8.30 2.78 8.70
CA TYR A 311 7.25 3.55 8.04
C TYR A 311 6.89 4.79 8.87
N SER A 312 6.48 5.85 8.18
CA SER A 312 6.02 7.10 8.78
C SER A 312 4.83 6.88 9.71
N LYS A 313 4.52 7.89 10.54
CA LYS A 313 3.21 7.97 11.20
C LYS A 313 2.11 7.88 10.13
N PRO A 314 1.06 7.07 10.35
CA PRO A 314 0.01 6.89 9.35
C PRO A 314 -0.83 8.15 9.19
N SER A 315 -1.22 8.42 7.95
CA SER A 315 -2.37 9.27 7.62
C SER A 315 -3.62 8.42 7.61
N ILE A 316 -4.64 8.83 8.37
CA ILE A 316 -5.93 8.13 8.44
C ILE A 316 -6.85 8.69 7.37
N LEU A 317 -7.42 7.82 6.55
CA LEU A 317 -8.30 8.16 5.42
C LEU A 317 -9.62 7.42 5.58
N ASN A 318 -10.75 8.02 5.16
CA ASN A 318 -12.03 7.29 5.06
C ASN A 318 -12.32 6.93 3.59
N TRP A 319 -12.38 5.63 3.30
CA TRP A 319 -12.65 5.09 1.97
C TRP A 319 -14.08 4.55 1.81
N SER A 320 -15.04 5.12 2.53
CA SER A 320 -16.44 4.70 2.43
C SER A 320 -17.15 5.16 1.14
N SER A 321 -16.64 6.18 0.45
CA SER A 321 -17.32 6.75 -0.71
C SER A 321 -17.37 5.80 -1.93
N LYS A 322 -18.58 5.60 -2.48
CA LYS A 322 -18.84 4.85 -3.73
C LYS A 322 -18.59 5.69 -5.00
N THR A 323 -18.51 7.01 -4.86
CA THR A 323 -18.30 7.93 -5.99
C THR A 323 -16.81 8.22 -6.22
N PRO A 324 -16.40 8.51 -7.46
CA PRO A 324 -15.00 8.87 -7.74
C PRO A 324 -14.54 10.11 -6.95
N ARG A 325 -13.42 9.98 -6.23
CA ARG A 325 -12.71 11.06 -5.50
C ARG A 325 -11.31 11.24 -6.08
N LEU A 326 -10.66 12.38 -5.78
CA LEU A 326 -9.25 12.57 -6.13
C LEU A 326 -8.37 11.70 -5.26
N GLN A 327 -7.23 11.26 -5.78
CA GLN A 327 -6.29 10.47 -5.01
C GLN A 327 -5.80 11.24 -3.76
N PRO A 328 -5.46 10.53 -2.66
CA PRO A 328 -5.17 11.16 -1.37
C PRO A 328 -3.96 12.10 -1.34
N VAL A 329 -2.97 11.94 -2.23
CA VAL A 329 -1.78 12.81 -2.22
C VAL A 329 -2.04 14.06 -3.05
N GLU A 330 -1.91 15.22 -2.41
CA GLU A 330 -2.04 16.52 -3.06
C GLU A 330 -0.71 16.98 -3.68
N GLU A 331 0.36 16.89 -2.91
CA GLU A 331 1.67 17.41 -3.27
C GLU A 331 2.79 16.48 -2.85
N LEU A 332 3.88 16.54 -3.62
CA LEU A 332 5.14 15.88 -3.34
C LEU A 332 6.16 16.97 -3.02
N LEU A 333 6.74 16.93 -1.83
CA LEU A 333 7.82 17.82 -1.42
C LEU A 333 9.14 17.07 -1.58
N PHE A 334 10.10 17.70 -2.22
CA PHE A 334 11.47 17.18 -2.33
C PHE A 334 12.41 18.06 -1.53
N HIS A 335 13.04 17.50 -0.51
CA HIS A 335 14.01 18.18 0.33
C HIS A 335 15.40 17.75 -0.06
N LYS A 336 16.25 18.72 -0.39
CA LYS A 336 17.66 18.51 -0.74
C LYS A 336 18.54 19.27 0.24
N CYS A 337 19.33 18.55 1.02
CA CYS A 337 20.43 19.17 1.76
C CYS A 337 21.49 19.63 0.75
N MET A 338 21.88 20.90 0.84
CA MET A 338 22.87 21.50 -0.05
C MET A 338 24.31 21.27 0.41
N ARG A 339 24.50 20.82 1.66
CA ARG A 339 25.83 20.47 2.22
C ARG A 339 26.20 19.01 2.04
N THR A 340 25.22 18.13 1.81
CA THR A 340 25.44 16.68 1.71
C THR A 340 24.74 16.11 0.48
N THR A 341 24.96 14.83 0.18
CA THR A 341 24.22 14.14 -0.87
C THR A 341 22.79 13.78 -0.44
N ALA A 342 22.44 13.94 0.85
CA ALA A 342 21.13 13.57 1.39
C ALA A 342 19.97 14.32 0.71
N ALA A 343 18.91 13.57 0.42
CA ALA A 343 17.66 14.08 -0.10
C ALA A 343 16.52 13.13 0.28
N GLU A 344 15.33 13.70 0.46
CA GLU A 344 14.14 12.95 0.87
C GLU A 344 12.88 13.50 0.20
N PHE A 345 11.84 12.67 0.19
CA PHE A 345 10.51 13.06 -0.26
C PHE A 345 9.55 13.03 0.91
N GLU A 346 8.70 14.04 0.98
CA GLU A 346 7.54 14.13 1.86
C GLU A 346 6.27 14.20 1.01
N LEU A 347 5.18 13.58 1.51
CA LEU A 347 3.87 13.63 0.87
C LEU A 347 2.96 14.54 1.68
N VAL A 348 2.32 15.49 1.01
CA VAL A 348 1.22 16.26 1.59
C VAL A 348 -0.08 15.62 1.14
N MET A 349 -0.84 15.14 2.12
CA MET A 349 -2.15 14.54 1.91
C MET A 349 -3.19 15.63 1.66
N ARG A 350 -4.20 15.34 0.85
CA ARG A 350 -5.37 16.20 0.68
C ARG A 350 -6.16 16.20 1.99
N ASP A 351 -6.65 17.38 2.35
CA ASP A 351 -7.71 17.51 3.34
C ASP A 351 -9.00 16.96 2.73
N GLU A 352 -9.33 15.72 3.04
CA GLU A 352 -10.70 15.22 2.83
C GLU A 352 -11.47 15.57 4.12
N PRO A 353 -12.57 16.34 4.03
CA PRO A 353 -13.40 16.55 5.20
C PRO A 353 -13.89 15.18 5.67
N TRP A 354 -13.54 14.82 6.91
CA TRP A 354 -14.32 13.84 7.66
C TRP A 354 -15.76 14.35 7.60
N LEU A 355 -16.71 13.49 7.19
CA LEU A 355 -18.12 13.86 7.10
C LEU A 355 -18.55 14.44 8.46
N GLU A 356 -18.56 15.77 8.57
CA GLU A 356 -19.30 16.49 9.59
C GLU A 356 -20.74 16.61 9.07
N ASP A 357 -21.67 16.10 9.88
CA ASP A 357 -23.12 16.16 9.81
C ASP A 357 -23.85 15.56 8.60
N SER A 358 -24.34 14.33 8.82
CA SER A 358 -25.75 14.03 8.54
C SER A 358 -26.62 14.78 9.55
N GLY A 359 -27.05 15.99 9.21
CA GLY A 359 -27.96 16.80 10.02
C GLY A 359 -28.94 17.57 9.14
N ASP A 360 -30.20 17.12 9.21
CA ASP A 360 -31.44 17.85 8.95
C ASP A 360 -31.70 18.42 7.54
N ASP A 361 -32.58 17.74 6.80
CA ASP A 361 -33.89 18.31 6.47
C ASP A 361 -34.86 17.16 6.16
N ALA A 362 -35.50 16.65 7.22
CA ALA A 362 -36.73 15.90 7.09
C ALA A 362 -37.86 16.91 6.82
N ASP A 363 -38.30 16.97 5.57
CA ASP A 363 -39.58 17.56 5.17
C ASP A 363 -40.71 16.91 6.00
N VAL A 364 -41.28 17.66 6.94
CA VAL A 364 -42.55 17.35 7.58
C VAL A 364 -43.64 18.11 6.82
N PRO A 365 -44.62 17.44 6.17
CA PRO A 365 -45.72 18.13 5.54
C PRO A 365 -46.75 18.54 6.61
N GLY A 366 -47.09 19.83 6.60
CA GLY A 366 -48.29 20.38 7.25
C GLY A 366 -49.48 20.43 6.31
#